data_AF-A0A327NEG4-F1
#
_entry.id   AF-A0A327NEG4-F1
#
_cell.length_a   1.000
_cell.length_b   1.000
_cell.length_c   1.000
_cell.angle_alpha   90.00
_cell.angle_beta   90.00
_cell.angle_gamma   90.00
#
_symmetry.space_group_name_H-M   'P 1'
#
loop_
_entity.id
_entity.type
_entity.pdbx_description
1 polymer ?
#
loop_
_entity_poly.entity_id
_entity_poly.type
_entity_poly.pdbx_seq_one_letter_code
_entity_poly.pdbx_strand_id
1 'polypeptide(L)'
;MKWSFALQQKLKVAGLLLSLMLVILYTATSLKNDVQDMEQTVVALYADRLQPAIELVHINESIHAKRLLIEHQFVNEVPVSPAALAGQLGHYNQRINERISQYKKTKLTASETRWLNAFNKKFKQGQDLEKSIQALLIVEQPSQARQVFYGPGALVFKHSVQALHELVQIQAETGQQSVKDAHRMAAGGSLNVTLLTALSLLVGLVILGLIHNARLVGQPAPPFHLN
;
A
#
# COMPACT_ATOMS: atom_id res chain seq x y z
N MET A 1 -19.58 60.97 -23.83
CA MET A 1 -18.52 60.03 -24.31
C MET A 1 -17.73 59.31 -23.19
N LYS A 2 -17.61 59.84 -21.96
CA LYS A 2 -16.86 59.18 -20.85
C LYS A 2 -17.48 57.88 -20.28
N TRP A 3 -18.78 57.65 -20.49
CA TRP A 3 -19.49 56.48 -19.95
C TRP A 3 -19.19 55.16 -20.67
N SER A 4 -18.96 55.18 -21.99
CA SER A 4 -18.64 53.97 -22.78
C SER A 4 -17.28 53.38 -22.38
N PHE A 5 -16.29 54.23 -22.12
CA PHE A 5 -14.97 53.80 -21.64
C PHE A 5 -15.03 53.17 -20.25
N ALA A 6 -15.79 53.74 -19.31
CA ALA A 6 -15.99 53.17 -17.98
C ALA A 6 -16.70 51.81 -18.03
N LEU A 7 -17.66 51.63 -18.95
CA LEU A 7 -18.37 50.36 -19.15
C LEU A 7 -17.46 49.29 -19.75
N GLN A 8 -16.65 49.64 -20.76
CA GLN A 8 -15.67 48.72 -21.37
C GLN A 8 -14.59 48.27 -20.36
N GLN A 9 -14.15 49.16 -19.47
CA GLN A 9 -13.16 48.84 -18.45
C GLN A 9 -13.72 47.86 -17.41
N LYS A 10 -14.98 48.05 -16.98
CA LYS A 10 -15.68 47.12 -16.08
C LYS A 10 -15.87 45.73 -16.70
N LEU A 11 -16.19 45.65 -17.98
CA LEU A 11 -16.35 44.37 -18.69
C LEU A 11 -15.02 43.61 -18.83
N LYS A 12 -13.91 44.32 -19.12
CA LYS A 12 -12.56 43.72 -19.18
C LYS A 12 -12.14 43.14 -17.83
N VAL A 13 -12.40 43.87 -16.75
CA VAL A 13 -12.12 43.41 -15.38
C VAL A 13 -12.98 42.20 -15.02
N ALA A 14 -14.27 42.21 -15.35
CA ALA A 14 -15.16 41.07 -15.11
C ALA A 14 -14.69 39.83 -15.88
N GLY A 15 -14.27 39.97 -17.14
CA GLY A 15 -13.69 38.89 -17.93
C GLY A 15 -12.40 38.33 -17.34
N LEU A 16 -11.51 39.20 -16.85
CA LEU A 16 -10.28 38.79 -16.16
C LEU A 16 -10.57 38.01 -14.87
N LEU A 17 -11.49 38.49 -14.04
CA LEU A 17 -11.90 37.80 -12.81
C LEU A 17 -12.56 36.45 -13.11
N LEU A 18 -13.41 36.38 -14.14
CA LEU A 18 -14.03 35.14 -14.56
C LEU A 18 -12.99 34.12 -15.05
N SER A 19 -11.99 34.56 -15.83
CA SER A 19 -10.87 33.71 -16.23
C SER A 19 -10.08 33.20 -15.03
N LEU A 20 -9.74 34.06 -14.06
CA LEU A 20 -9.04 33.66 -12.84
C LEU A 20 -9.86 32.65 -12.03
N MET A 21 -11.18 32.85 -11.91
CA MET A 21 -12.07 31.88 -11.25
C MET A 21 -12.08 30.51 -11.94
N LEU A 22 -12.09 30.47 -13.27
CA LEU A 22 -12.03 29.21 -14.02
C LEU A 22 -10.71 28.46 -13.75
N VAL A 23 -9.59 29.16 -13.71
CA VAL A 23 -8.29 28.55 -13.36
C VAL A 23 -8.29 28.05 -11.93
N ILE A 24 -8.78 28.83 -10.97
CA ILE A 24 -8.92 28.42 -9.55
C ILE A 24 -9.77 27.16 -9.44
N LEU A 25 -10.93 27.13 -10.11
CA LEU A 25 -11.83 25.98 -10.06
C LEU A 25 -11.18 24.72 -10.65
N TYR A 26 -10.47 24.86 -11.77
CA TYR A 26 -9.74 23.77 -12.39
C TYR A 26 -8.63 23.24 -11.46
N THR A 27 -7.78 24.11 -10.94
CA THR A 27 -6.69 23.73 -10.02
C THR A 27 -7.22 23.09 -8.73
N ALA A 28 -8.31 23.63 -8.16
CA ALA A 28 -8.94 23.07 -6.97
C ALA A 28 -9.52 21.67 -7.22
N THR A 29 -10.13 21.45 -8.40
CA THR A 29 -10.65 20.13 -8.79
C THR A 29 -9.51 19.13 -9.03
N SER A 30 -8.43 19.55 -9.69
CA SER A 30 -7.24 18.71 -9.86
C SER A 30 -6.65 18.30 -8.51
N LEU A 31 -6.48 19.25 -7.59
CA LEU A 31 -5.97 18.97 -6.25
C LEU A 31 -6.85 17.99 -5.48
N LYS A 32 -8.18 18.12 -5.59
CA LYS A 32 -9.11 17.17 -4.97
C LYS A 32 -8.90 15.75 -5.51
N ASN A 33 -8.73 15.59 -6.82
CA ASN A 33 -8.49 14.29 -7.44
C ASN A 33 -7.14 13.71 -6.99
N ASP A 34 -6.08 14.53 -6.97
CA ASP A 34 -4.75 14.11 -6.51
C ASP A 34 -4.79 13.57 -5.07
N VAL A 35 -5.53 14.24 -4.18
CA VAL A 35 -5.72 13.81 -2.78
C VAL A 35 -6.49 12.49 -2.70
N GLN A 36 -7.55 12.33 -3.49
CA GLN A 36 -8.36 11.12 -3.51
C GLN A 36 -7.56 9.91 -4.04
N ASP A 37 -6.78 10.10 -5.11
CA ASP A 37 -5.96 9.04 -5.66
C ASP A 37 -4.81 8.67 -4.70
N MET A 38 -4.30 9.64 -3.94
CA MET A 38 -3.31 9.38 -2.87
C MET A 38 -3.92 8.56 -1.73
N GLU A 39 -5.14 8.91 -1.28
CA GLU A 39 -5.87 8.12 -0.27
C GLU A 39 -6.06 6.66 -0.74
N GLN A 40 -6.49 6.47 -1.99
CA GLN A 40 -6.66 5.14 -2.56
C GLN A 40 -5.32 4.38 -2.63
N THR A 41 -4.22 5.06 -2.95
CA THR A 41 -2.88 4.47 -2.94
C THR A 41 -2.47 3.99 -1.56
N VAL A 42 -2.77 4.76 -0.50
CA VAL A 42 -2.47 4.39 0.89
C VAL A 42 -3.34 3.20 1.34
N VAL A 43 -4.63 3.21 1.02
CA VAL A 43 -5.54 2.10 1.32
C VAL A 43 -5.09 0.81 0.63
N ALA A 44 -4.71 0.89 -0.66
CA ALA A 44 -4.18 -0.25 -1.40
C ALA A 44 -2.84 -0.72 -0.83
N LEU A 45 -1.93 0.18 -0.44
CA LEU A 45 -0.67 -0.19 0.22
C LEU A 45 -0.93 -0.97 1.52
N TYR A 46 -1.91 -0.57 2.30
CA TYR A 46 -2.28 -1.29 3.53
C TYR A 46 -2.89 -2.66 3.22
N ALA A 47 -3.99 -2.68 2.45
CA ALA A 47 -4.79 -3.88 2.22
C ALA A 47 -4.12 -4.91 1.28
N ASP A 48 -3.45 -4.44 0.22
CA ASP A 48 -2.88 -5.31 -0.81
C ASP A 48 -1.40 -5.61 -0.61
N ARG A 49 -0.66 -4.88 0.25
CA ARG A 49 0.79 -5.08 0.44
C ARG A 49 1.20 -5.33 1.89
N LEU A 50 0.79 -4.49 2.84
CA LEU A 50 1.18 -4.66 4.24
C LEU A 50 0.53 -5.90 4.86
N GLN A 51 -0.80 -6.03 4.75
CA GLN A 51 -1.51 -7.17 5.34
C GLN A 51 -1.05 -8.52 4.74
N PRO A 52 -0.88 -8.67 3.40
CA PRO A 52 -0.34 -9.90 2.82
C PRO A 52 1.09 -10.21 3.26
N ALA A 53 1.95 -9.20 3.45
CA ALA A 53 3.29 -9.42 3.98
C ALA A 53 3.26 -10.01 5.40
N ILE A 54 2.35 -9.53 6.25
CA ILE A 54 2.14 -10.09 7.60
C ILE A 54 1.68 -11.55 7.53
N GLU A 55 0.79 -11.89 6.59
CA GLU A 55 0.38 -13.28 6.39
C GLU A 55 1.55 -14.18 5.99
N LEU A 56 2.45 -13.72 5.12
CA LEU A 56 3.67 -14.46 4.74
C LEU A 56 4.61 -14.68 5.94
N VAL A 57 4.75 -13.69 6.82
CA VAL A 57 5.53 -13.83 8.07
C VAL A 57 4.95 -14.93 8.95
N HIS A 58 3.64 -14.93 9.19
CA HIS A 58 3.00 -15.96 10.00
C HIS A 58 3.04 -17.36 9.38
N ILE A 59 3.01 -17.45 8.04
CA ILE A 59 3.25 -18.71 7.35
C ILE A 59 4.68 -19.19 7.63
N ASN A 60 5.67 -18.29 7.52
CA ASN A 60 7.07 -18.62 7.81
C ASN A 60 7.26 -19.12 9.25
N GLU A 61 6.72 -18.39 10.23
CA GLU A 61 6.72 -18.80 11.65
C GLU A 61 6.14 -20.20 11.84
N SER A 62 5.00 -20.50 11.19
CA SER A 62 4.35 -21.80 11.28
C SER A 62 5.21 -22.92 10.71
N ILE A 63 5.95 -22.68 9.62
CA ILE A 63 6.87 -23.67 9.03
C ILE A 63 8.06 -23.92 9.96
N HIS A 64 8.64 -22.87 10.52
CA HIS A 64 9.74 -23.00 11.48
C HIS A 64 9.28 -23.74 12.75
N ALA A 65 8.09 -23.42 13.27
CA ALA A 65 7.52 -24.12 14.42
C ALA A 65 7.29 -25.60 14.14
N LYS A 66 6.77 -25.96 12.96
CA LYS A 66 6.65 -27.37 12.53
C LYS A 66 7.99 -28.09 12.48
N ARG A 67 9.02 -27.43 11.93
CA ARG A 67 10.37 -28.00 11.87
C ARG A 67 10.90 -28.30 13.27
N LEU A 68 10.78 -27.32 14.17
CA LEU A 68 11.23 -27.46 15.56
C LEU A 68 10.47 -28.58 16.29
N LEU A 69 9.16 -28.67 16.08
CA LEU A 69 8.32 -29.70 16.68
C LEU A 69 8.76 -31.12 16.29
N ILE A 70 9.12 -31.33 15.03
CA ILE A 70 9.63 -32.62 14.55
C ILE A 70 11.04 -32.88 15.07
N GLU A 71 11.89 -31.86 15.08
CA GLU A 71 13.26 -31.96 15.61
C GLU A 71 13.27 -32.38 17.09
N HIS A 72 12.35 -31.86 17.90
CA HIS A 72 12.18 -32.26 19.30
C HIS A 72 11.89 -33.75 19.49
N GLN A 73 11.30 -34.44 18.51
CA GLN A 73 11.09 -35.90 18.58
C GLN A 73 12.39 -36.69 18.59
N PHE A 74 13.48 -36.07 18.12
CA PHE A 74 14.78 -36.72 17.99
C PHE A 74 15.77 -36.29 19.08
N VAL A 75 15.55 -35.14 19.73
CA VAL A 75 16.48 -34.54 20.70
C VAL A 75 16.04 -34.76 22.15
N ASN A 76 14.74 -34.80 22.42
CA ASN A 76 14.23 -34.90 23.80
C ASN A 76 14.28 -36.36 24.32
N GLU A 77 14.53 -36.52 25.63
CA GLU A 77 14.50 -37.83 26.31
C GLU A 77 13.09 -38.47 26.32
N VAL A 78 12.05 -37.64 26.29
CA VAL A 78 10.64 -38.07 26.21
C VAL A 78 10.00 -37.48 24.96
N PRO A 79 9.96 -38.21 23.84
CA PRO A 79 9.24 -37.76 22.64
C PRO A 79 7.74 -37.68 22.92
N VAL A 80 7.03 -36.82 22.19
CA VAL A 80 5.57 -36.77 22.30
C VAL A 80 4.97 -37.97 21.57
N SER A 81 3.77 -38.39 21.97
CA SER A 81 3.12 -39.51 21.29
C SER A 81 2.91 -39.20 19.80
N PRO A 82 3.00 -40.21 18.90
CA PRO A 82 2.78 -40.00 17.47
C PRO A 82 1.43 -39.33 17.14
N ALA A 83 0.38 -39.64 17.92
CA ALA A 83 -0.93 -39.01 17.79
C ALA A 83 -0.91 -37.52 18.17
N ALA A 84 -0.21 -37.14 19.25
CA ALA A 84 -0.06 -35.74 19.65
C ALA A 84 0.75 -34.94 18.61
N LEU A 85 1.82 -35.54 18.07
CA LEU A 85 2.61 -34.95 16.99
C LEU A 85 1.76 -34.70 15.74
N ALA A 86 0.97 -35.70 15.32
CA ALA A 86 0.08 -35.60 14.17
C ALA A 86 -0.95 -34.46 14.35
N GLY A 87 -1.55 -34.36 15.53
CA GLY A 87 -2.51 -33.29 15.85
C GLY A 87 -1.90 -31.89 15.76
N GLN A 88 -0.71 -31.70 16.35
CA GLN A 88 -0.01 -30.41 16.32
C GLN A 88 0.44 -30.02 14.91
N LEU A 89 0.99 -30.97 14.13
CA LEU A 89 1.34 -30.73 12.72
C LEU A 89 0.10 -30.41 11.88
N GLY A 90 -1.01 -31.11 12.12
CA GLY A 90 -2.31 -30.84 11.49
C GLY A 90 -2.80 -29.42 11.73
N HIS A 91 -2.71 -28.94 12.98
CA HIS A 91 -3.09 -27.57 13.34
C HIS A 91 -2.24 -26.52 12.60
N TYR A 92 -0.91 -26.68 12.55
CA TYR A 92 -0.07 -25.77 11.76
C TYR A 92 -0.37 -25.84 10.25
N ASN A 93 -0.63 -27.05 9.73
CA ASN A 93 -0.99 -27.23 8.33
C ASN A 93 -2.29 -26.50 7.96
N GLN A 94 -3.30 -26.57 8.82
CA GLN A 94 -4.54 -25.83 8.66
C GLN A 94 -4.30 -24.32 8.69
N ARG A 95 -3.57 -23.81 9.69
CA ARG A 95 -3.26 -22.37 9.80
C ARG A 95 -2.53 -21.87 8.55
N ILE A 96 -1.54 -22.61 8.06
CA ILE A 96 -0.83 -22.23 6.83
C ILE A 96 -1.80 -22.17 5.64
N ASN A 97 -2.69 -23.16 5.48
CA ASN A 97 -3.68 -23.15 4.40
C ASN A 97 -4.66 -21.96 4.49
N GLU A 98 -5.13 -21.63 5.69
CA GLU A 98 -6.02 -20.48 5.93
C GLU A 98 -5.34 -19.17 5.53
N ARG A 99 -4.08 -18.98 5.94
CA ARG A 99 -3.28 -17.79 5.59
C ARG A 99 -2.98 -17.70 4.10
N ILE A 100 -2.66 -18.82 3.45
CA ILE A 100 -2.53 -18.88 1.99
C ILE A 100 -3.84 -18.48 1.31
N SER A 101 -4.99 -18.93 1.83
CA SER A 101 -6.30 -18.57 1.29
C SER A 101 -6.56 -17.07 1.42
N GLN A 102 -6.22 -16.48 2.57
CA GLN A 102 -6.32 -15.03 2.78
C GLN A 102 -5.39 -14.25 1.83
N TYR A 103 -4.14 -14.70 1.69
CA TYR A 103 -3.18 -14.13 0.74
C TYR A 103 -3.69 -14.16 -0.71
N LYS A 104 -4.36 -15.24 -1.12
CA LYS A 104 -4.94 -15.38 -2.47
C LYS A 104 -6.15 -14.48 -2.75
N LYS A 105 -6.74 -13.84 -1.75
CA LYS A 105 -7.85 -12.89 -1.95
C LYS A 105 -7.38 -11.55 -2.50
N THR A 106 -6.07 -11.26 -2.44
CA THR A 106 -5.51 -10.02 -2.97
C THR A 106 -5.21 -10.14 -4.46
N LYS A 107 -4.90 -9.01 -5.10
CA LYS A 107 -4.53 -8.97 -6.51
C LYS A 107 -3.08 -9.42 -6.70
N LEU A 108 -2.90 -10.70 -7.01
CA LEU A 108 -1.60 -11.29 -7.28
C LEU A 108 -1.08 -10.91 -8.67
N THR A 109 0.18 -10.50 -8.72
CA THR A 109 0.98 -10.37 -9.95
C THR A 109 1.36 -11.74 -10.51
N ALA A 110 1.87 -11.76 -11.74
CA ALA A 110 2.37 -12.99 -12.37
C ALA A 110 3.55 -13.60 -11.58
N SER A 111 4.44 -12.76 -11.04
CA SER A 111 5.57 -13.20 -10.22
C SER A 111 5.12 -13.78 -8.89
N GLU A 112 4.18 -13.12 -8.20
CA GLU A 112 3.59 -13.65 -6.95
C GLU A 112 2.90 -14.99 -7.19
N THR A 113 2.13 -15.11 -8.28
CA THR A 113 1.46 -16.37 -8.62
C THR A 113 2.46 -17.49 -8.85
N ARG A 114 3.57 -17.21 -9.56
CA ARG A 114 4.62 -18.19 -9.81
C ARG A 114 5.26 -18.69 -8.51
N TRP A 115 5.68 -17.78 -7.63
CA TRP A 115 6.32 -18.15 -6.37
C TRP A 115 5.37 -18.77 -5.36
N LEU A 116 4.11 -18.33 -5.34
CA LEU A 116 3.06 -18.95 -4.52
C LEU A 116 2.79 -20.39 -4.97
N ASN A 117 2.79 -20.66 -6.27
CA ASN A 117 2.66 -22.02 -6.80
C ASN A 117 3.88 -22.89 -6.45
N ALA A 118 5.09 -22.33 -6.55
CA ALA A 118 6.32 -23.01 -6.12
C ALA A 118 6.26 -23.37 -4.63
N PHE A 119 5.84 -22.42 -3.78
CA PHE A 119 5.62 -22.63 -2.36
C PHE A 119 4.59 -23.72 -2.08
N ASN A 120 3.38 -23.64 -2.68
CA ASN A 120 2.32 -24.63 -2.49
C ASN A 120 2.79 -26.06 -2.85
N LYS A 121 3.56 -26.19 -3.94
CA LYS A 121 4.15 -27.47 -4.33
C LYS A 121 5.09 -28.02 -3.26
N LYS A 122 5.99 -27.17 -2.73
CA LYS A 122 6.93 -27.58 -1.67
C LYS A 122 6.25 -27.84 -0.34
N PHE A 123 5.23 -27.05 -0.01
CA PHE A 123 4.42 -27.27 1.18
C PHE A 123 3.71 -28.62 1.16
N LYS A 124 3.07 -28.98 0.04
CA LYS A 124 2.46 -30.31 -0.14
C LYS A 124 3.50 -31.44 -0.04
N GLN A 125 4.66 -31.28 -0.69
CA GLN A 125 5.77 -32.24 -0.56
C GLN A 125 6.22 -32.39 0.92
N GLY A 126 6.24 -31.29 1.68
CA GLY A 126 6.54 -31.30 3.11
C GLY A 126 5.51 -32.07 3.92
N GLN A 127 4.22 -31.90 3.63
CA GLN A 127 3.15 -32.66 4.28
C GLN A 127 3.25 -34.16 4.00
N ASP A 128 3.65 -34.56 2.79
CA ASP A 128 3.85 -35.96 2.45
C ASP A 128 5.04 -36.55 3.23
N LEU A 129 6.14 -35.81 3.36
CA LEU A 129 7.28 -36.20 4.18
C LEU A 129 6.93 -36.26 5.67
N GLU A 130 6.12 -35.33 6.18
CA GLU A 130 5.62 -35.33 7.56
C GLU A 130 4.82 -36.60 7.86
N LYS A 131 3.97 -37.04 6.93
CA LYS A 131 3.22 -38.31 7.07
C LYS A 131 4.16 -39.51 7.08
N SER A 132 5.18 -39.53 6.23
CA SER A 132 6.20 -40.59 6.22
C SER A 132 6.99 -40.65 7.53
N ILE A 133 7.38 -39.49 8.07
CA ILE A 133 8.05 -39.40 9.38
C ILE A 133 7.13 -39.95 10.47
N GLN A 134 5.87 -39.54 10.51
CA GLN A 134 4.90 -40.04 11.48
C GLN A 134 4.71 -41.56 11.38
N ALA A 135 4.58 -42.10 10.18
CA ALA A 135 4.46 -43.54 9.96
C ALA A 135 5.68 -44.30 10.49
N LEU A 136 6.90 -43.80 10.22
CA LEU A 136 8.15 -44.38 10.71
C LEU A 136 8.26 -44.32 12.24
N LEU A 137 7.76 -43.25 12.87
CA LEU A 137 7.72 -43.15 14.34
C LEU A 137 6.71 -44.14 14.95
N ILE A 138 5.58 -44.41 14.29
CA ILE A 138 4.58 -45.39 14.75
C ILE A 138 5.13 -46.83 14.72
N VAL A 139 5.91 -47.17 13.69
CA VAL A 139 6.55 -48.50 13.59
C VAL A 139 7.90 -48.58 14.30
N GLU A 140 8.18 -47.63 15.21
CA GLU A 140 9.38 -47.58 16.04
C GLU A 140 10.70 -47.57 15.25
N GLN A 141 10.75 -46.86 14.12
CA GLN A 141 11.94 -46.66 13.28
C GLN A 141 12.44 -45.19 13.32
N PRO A 142 12.86 -44.66 14.49
CA PRO A 142 13.23 -43.26 14.65
C PRO A 142 14.50 -42.87 13.87
N SER A 143 15.41 -43.81 13.62
CA SER A 143 16.63 -43.56 12.83
C SER A 143 16.32 -43.25 11.37
N GLN A 144 15.39 -44.01 10.76
CA GLN A 144 14.92 -43.74 9.40
C GLN A 144 14.09 -42.46 9.33
N ALA A 145 13.23 -42.21 10.32
CA ALA A 145 12.48 -40.96 10.43
C ALA A 145 13.42 -39.74 10.48
N ARG A 146 14.52 -39.85 11.25
CA ARG A 146 15.57 -38.84 11.34
C ARG A 146 16.27 -38.61 10.00
N GLN A 147 16.56 -39.67 9.25
CA GLN A 147 17.18 -39.57 7.92
C GLN A 147 16.25 -38.85 6.92
N VAL A 148 14.95 -39.16 6.93
CA VAL A 148 13.95 -38.47 6.11
C VAL A 148 13.87 -36.99 6.49
N PHE A 149 13.89 -36.67 7.79
CA PHE A 149 13.82 -35.30 8.29
C PHE A 149 15.04 -34.45 7.90
N TYR A 150 16.26 -34.91 8.18
CA TYR A 150 17.49 -34.15 7.92
C TYR A 150 17.95 -34.23 6.46
N GLY A 151 17.49 -35.21 5.68
CA GLY A 151 17.77 -35.32 4.25
C GLY A 151 16.72 -34.58 3.39
N PRO A 152 15.76 -35.30 2.79
CA PRO A 152 14.76 -34.70 1.91
C PRO A 152 13.89 -33.63 2.62
N GLY A 153 13.59 -33.81 3.91
CA GLY A 153 12.85 -32.81 4.71
C GLY A 153 13.56 -31.47 4.81
N ALA A 154 14.87 -31.45 5.05
CA ALA A 154 15.67 -30.23 5.09
C ALA A 154 15.70 -29.50 3.74
N LEU A 155 15.77 -30.25 2.63
CA LEU A 155 15.75 -29.67 1.29
C LEU A 155 14.38 -29.06 0.96
N VAL A 156 13.28 -29.75 1.28
CA VAL A 156 11.93 -29.23 1.09
C VAL A 156 11.69 -27.99 1.94
N PHE A 157 12.13 -28.01 3.21
CA PHE A 157 12.07 -26.84 4.09
C PHE A 157 12.80 -25.64 3.50
N LYS A 158 14.06 -25.82 3.06
CA LYS A 158 14.86 -24.76 2.46
C LYS A 158 14.16 -24.14 1.25
N HIS A 159 13.63 -24.97 0.35
CA HIS A 159 12.92 -24.47 -0.84
C HIS A 159 11.59 -23.79 -0.51
N SER A 160 10.87 -24.24 0.51
CA SER A 160 9.65 -23.57 0.98
C SER A 160 9.96 -22.18 1.53
N VAL A 161 10.98 -22.06 2.38
CA VAL A 161 11.41 -20.77 2.95
C VAL A 161 11.94 -19.84 1.85
N GLN A 162 12.69 -20.37 0.88
CA GLN A 162 13.16 -19.58 -0.26
C GLN A 162 11.98 -19.02 -1.07
N ALA A 163 10.98 -19.84 -1.39
CA ALA A 163 9.80 -19.37 -2.13
C ALA A 163 9.02 -18.29 -1.35
N LEU A 164 8.95 -18.39 -0.01
CA LEU A 164 8.36 -17.34 0.82
C LEU A 164 9.21 -16.06 0.83
N HIS A 165 10.52 -16.19 0.87
CA HIS A 165 11.43 -15.03 0.82
C HIS A 165 11.22 -14.22 -0.45
N GLU A 166 11.10 -14.89 -1.60
CA GLU A 166 10.82 -14.26 -2.89
C GLU A 166 9.47 -13.54 -2.88
N LEU A 167 8.43 -14.14 -2.28
CA LEU A 167 7.13 -13.48 -2.11
C LEU A 167 7.23 -12.22 -1.24
N VAL A 168 7.97 -12.28 -0.14
CA VAL A 168 8.18 -11.12 0.76
C VAL A 168 8.97 -10.02 0.05
N GLN A 169 9.99 -10.36 -0.73
CA GLN A 169 10.73 -9.37 -1.52
C GLN A 169 9.83 -8.65 -2.53
N ILE A 170 8.95 -9.38 -3.23
CA ILE A 170 7.99 -8.76 -4.16
C ILE A 170 7.05 -7.78 -3.42
N GLN A 171 6.60 -8.13 -2.21
CA GLN A 171 5.79 -7.20 -1.41
C GLN A 171 6.58 -5.94 -1.03
N ALA A 172 7.84 -6.07 -0.64
CA ALA A 172 8.69 -4.94 -0.28
C ALA A 172 8.96 -4.01 -1.48
N GLU A 173 9.32 -4.58 -2.63
CA GLU A 173 9.56 -3.81 -3.87
C GLU A 173 8.31 -3.07 -4.33
N THR A 174 7.16 -3.77 -4.36
CA THR A 174 5.89 -3.16 -4.79
C THR A 174 5.43 -2.10 -3.81
N GLY A 175 5.59 -2.33 -2.50
CA GLY A 175 5.29 -1.33 -1.47
C GLY A 175 6.16 -0.08 -1.60
N GLN A 176 7.47 -0.24 -1.87
CA GLN A 176 8.36 0.89 -2.09
C GLN A 176 7.97 1.70 -3.33
N GLN A 177 7.52 1.04 -4.39
CA GLN A 177 7.03 1.72 -5.58
C GLN A 177 5.76 2.54 -5.30
N SER A 178 4.78 1.97 -4.57
CA SER A 178 3.57 2.70 -4.16
C SER A 178 3.88 3.93 -3.30
N VAL A 179 4.88 3.86 -2.40
CA VAL A 179 5.33 5.02 -1.61
C VAL A 179 5.95 6.11 -2.51
N LYS A 180 6.77 5.72 -3.50
CA LYS A 180 7.33 6.68 -4.47
C LYS A 180 6.24 7.37 -5.28
N ASP A 181 5.19 6.64 -5.66
CA ASP A 181 4.08 7.19 -6.42
C ASP A 181 3.25 8.15 -5.56
N ALA A 182 2.96 7.80 -4.31
CA ALA A 182 2.31 8.72 -3.36
C ALA A 182 3.11 10.03 -3.16
N HIS A 183 4.44 9.95 -3.06
CA HIS A 183 5.29 11.15 -2.97
C HIS A 183 5.21 12.03 -4.21
N ARG A 184 5.18 11.45 -5.42
CA ARG A 184 5.04 12.22 -6.67
C ARG A 184 3.70 12.94 -6.72
N MET A 185 2.63 12.30 -6.28
CA MET A 185 1.28 12.88 -6.22
C MET A 185 1.22 14.03 -5.22
N ALA A 186 1.81 13.85 -4.03
CA ALA A 186 1.93 14.91 -3.04
C ALA A 186 2.74 16.12 -3.55
N ALA A 187 3.84 15.88 -4.29
CA ALA A 187 4.62 16.95 -4.89
C ALA A 187 3.84 17.74 -5.95
N GLY A 188 3.06 17.05 -6.80
CA GLY A 188 2.12 17.68 -7.74
C GLY A 188 1.05 18.50 -7.03
N GLY A 189 0.46 17.95 -5.97
CA GLY A 189 -0.51 18.65 -5.12
C GLY A 189 0.06 19.92 -4.47
N SER A 190 1.31 19.89 -4.02
CA SER A 190 1.99 21.07 -3.45
C SER A 190 2.12 22.21 -4.46
N LEU A 191 2.38 21.90 -5.74
CA LEU A 191 2.41 22.90 -6.81
C LEU A 191 1.01 23.50 -7.03
N ASN A 192 -0.03 22.65 -7.05
CA ASN A 192 -1.42 23.08 -7.18
C ASN A 192 -1.85 24.00 -6.02
N VAL A 193 -1.50 23.66 -4.77
CA VAL A 193 -1.75 24.51 -3.59
C VAL A 193 -1.04 25.85 -3.68
N THR A 194 0.22 25.86 -4.13
CA THR A 194 1.00 27.11 -4.29
C THR A 194 0.36 28.01 -5.34
N LEU A 195 -0.02 27.45 -6.49
CA LEU A 195 -0.69 28.16 -7.57
C LEU A 195 -2.04 28.73 -7.12
N LEU A 196 -2.84 27.93 -6.42
CA LEU A 196 -4.13 28.36 -5.89
C LEU A 196 -3.95 29.52 -4.89
N THR A 197 -2.97 29.42 -3.99
CA THR A 197 -2.65 30.48 -3.02
C THR A 197 -2.25 31.78 -3.73
N ALA A 198 -1.37 31.69 -4.73
CA ALA A 198 -0.94 32.85 -5.51
C ALA A 198 -2.11 33.50 -6.28
N LEU A 199 -2.96 32.69 -6.92
CA LEU A 199 -4.15 33.17 -7.63
C LEU A 199 -5.15 33.83 -6.68
N SER A 200 -5.39 33.26 -5.50
CA SER A 200 -6.26 33.84 -4.49
C SER A 200 -5.75 35.20 -3.99
N LEU A 201 -4.44 35.33 -3.77
CA LEU A 201 -3.83 36.62 -3.41
C LEU A 201 -3.99 37.65 -4.54
N LEU A 202 -3.77 37.24 -5.79
CA LEU A 202 -3.88 38.11 -6.97
C LEU A 202 -5.32 38.62 -7.13
N VAL A 203 -6.33 37.75 -6.97
CA VAL A 203 -7.74 38.14 -6.96
C VAL A 203 -8.03 39.14 -5.83
N GLY A 204 -7.51 38.91 -4.63
CA GLY A 204 -7.64 39.85 -3.51
C GLY A 204 -7.07 41.24 -3.82
N LEU A 205 -5.89 41.30 -4.44
CA LEU A 205 -5.26 42.56 -4.87
C LEU A 205 -6.09 43.28 -5.95
N VAL A 206 -6.63 42.55 -6.93
CA VAL A 206 -7.51 43.13 -7.96
C VAL A 206 -8.75 43.74 -7.32
N ILE A 207 -9.39 43.04 -6.38
CA ILE A 207 -10.57 43.55 -5.66
C ILE A 207 -10.23 44.81 -4.86
N LEU A 208 -9.11 44.82 -4.12
CA LEU A 208 -8.64 46.00 -3.38
C LEU A 208 -8.41 47.20 -4.31
N GLY A 209 -7.77 47.00 -5.46
CA GLY A 209 -7.54 48.04 -6.47
C GLY A 209 -8.86 48.60 -7.03
N LEU A 210 -9.84 47.74 -7.30
CA LEU A 210 -11.16 48.17 -7.78
C LEU A 210 -11.91 48.99 -6.73
N ILE A 211 -11.87 48.59 -5.45
CA ILE A 211 -12.49 49.33 -4.35
C ILE A 211 -11.84 50.71 -4.19
N HIS A 212 -10.50 50.78 -4.23
CA HIS A 212 -9.78 52.05 -4.10
C HIS A 212 -10.13 53.01 -5.25
N ASN A 213 -10.15 52.52 -6.49
CA ASN A 213 -10.49 53.32 -7.66
C ASN A 213 -11.97 53.78 -7.65
N ALA A 214 -12.89 52.92 -7.19
CA ALA A 214 -14.29 53.30 -7.02
C ALA A 214 -14.48 54.41 -5.98
N ARG A 215 -13.68 54.44 -4.91
CA ARG A 215 -13.70 55.53 -3.90
C ARG A 215 -13.19 56.85 -4.45
N LEU A 216 -12.14 56.84 -5.27
CA LEU A 216 -11.56 58.06 -5.87
C LEU A 216 -12.53 58.77 -6.83
N VAL A 217 -13.36 58.01 -7.55
CA VAL A 217 -14.35 58.57 -8.49
C VAL A 217 -15.58 59.16 -7.75
N GLY A 218 -15.79 58.80 -6.48
CA GLY A 218 -16.93 59.25 -5.67
C GLY A 218 -16.72 60.53 -4.86
N GLN A 219 -15.54 61.17 -4.93
CA GLN A 219 -15.31 62.43 -4.20
C GLN A 219 -15.93 63.62 -4.96
N PRO A 220 -16.82 64.42 -4.33
CA PRO A 220 -17.32 65.65 -4.93
C PRO A 220 -16.17 66.65 -5.08
N ALA A 221 -16.08 67.30 -6.25
CA ALA A 221 -15.08 68.33 -6.50
C ALA A 221 -15.20 69.46 -5.45
N PRO A 222 -14.08 69.94 -4.89
CA PRO A 222 -14.13 71.04 -3.93
C PRO A 222 -14.73 72.29 -4.60
N PRO A 223 -15.52 73.11 -3.88
CA PRO A 223 -16.11 74.31 -4.45
C PRO A 223 -14.99 75.25 -4.90
N PHE A 224 -14.92 75.51 -6.21
CA PHE A 224 -14.01 76.50 -6.76
C PHE A 224 -14.44 77.89 -6.28
N HIS A 225 -13.65 78.48 -5.38
CA HIS A 225 -13.71 79.90 -5.09
C HIS A 225 -12.87 80.63 -6.15
N LEU A 226 -13.55 81.33 -7.06
CA LEU A 226 -12.93 82.29 -7.98
C LEU A 226 -12.69 83.59 -7.19
N ASN A 227 -11.42 84.01 -7.09
CA ASN A 227 -11.02 85.36 -6.70
C ASN A 227 -10.69 86.18 -7.95
#